data_AF-A0AAU1G263-F1
#
_entry.id   AF-A0AAU1G263-F1
#
_cell.length_a   1.000
_cell.length_b   1.000
_cell.length_c   1.000
_cell.angle_alpha   90.00
_cell.angle_beta   90.00
_cell.angle_gamma   90.00
#
_symmetry.space_group_name_H-M   'P 1'
#
loop_
_entity.id
_entity.type
_entity.pdbx_description
1 polymer ?
#
loop_
_entity_poly.entity_id
_entity_poly.type
_entity_poly.pdbx_seq_one_letter_code
_entity_poly.pdbx_strand_id
1 'polypeptide(L)'
;MRVVAVTGGPAVTGREALLCRGCAGRLYAVCTTDGRKGRGSAVGEWEVDHEMPGLCPLSGLLPLTGKAASVHDLPGAAEVLGPPD
;
A
#
# COMPACT_ATOMS: atom_id res chain seq x y z
N MET A 1 17.94 4.20 -5.45
CA MET A 1 17.05 4.82 -6.45
C MET A 1 15.64 4.55 -5.97
N ARG A 2 14.93 5.58 -5.44
CA ARG A 2 13.56 5.46 -4.90
C ARG A 2 12.57 5.66 -6.04
N VAL A 3 11.63 4.75 -6.24
CA VAL A 3 10.55 4.93 -7.22
C VAL A 3 9.20 4.58 -6.59
N VAL A 4 8.41 5.66 -6.48
CA VAL A 4 6.95 5.82 -6.43
C VAL A 4 6.22 5.18 -5.25
N ALA A 5 5.93 6.05 -4.28
CA ALA A 5 4.80 5.91 -3.39
C ALA A 5 3.49 5.88 -4.20
N VAL A 6 2.56 5.01 -3.82
CA VAL A 6 1.15 5.13 -4.18
C VAL A 6 0.59 6.27 -3.32
N THR A 7 0.95 7.51 -3.66
CA THR A 7 0.38 8.69 -3.01
C THR A 7 -0.91 9.03 -3.74
N GLY A 8 -2.02 9.07 -3.00
CA GLY A 8 -3.20 9.79 -3.42
C GLY A 8 -2.83 11.25 -3.70
N GLY A 9 -2.98 11.67 -4.95
CA GLY A 9 -2.78 13.04 -5.40
C GLY A 9 -3.40 13.22 -6.79
N PRO A 10 -4.07 14.35 -7.09
CA PRO A 10 -4.96 14.43 -8.24
C PRO A 10 -4.18 14.50 -9.55
N ALA A 11 -4.76 13.86 -10.57
CA ALA A 11 -4.39 13.90 -12.00
C ALA A 11 -3.27 12.95 -12.46
N VAL A 12 -3.55 11.65 -12.46
CA VAL A 12 -3.37 10.81 -13.66
C VAL A 12 -4.43 9.71 -13.64
N THR A 13 -5.09 9.48 -14.76
CA THR A 13 -6.18 8.52 -14.99
C THR A 13 -5.97 7.16 -14.33
N GLY A 14 -6.84 6.82 -13.38
CA GLY A 14 -7.19 5.44 -13.00
C GLY A 14 -6.17 4.65 -12.16
N ARG A 15 -5.70 5.21 -11.04
CA ARG A 15 -5.17 4.39 -9.94
C ARG A 15 -6.06 4.65 -8.73
N GLU A 16 -6.97 3.73 -8.45
CA GLU A 16 -7.84 3.80 -7.28
C GLU A 16 -7.00 3.99 -6.01
N ALA A 17 -7.47 4.84 -5.12
CA ALA A 17 -6.79 5.08 -3.86
C ALA A 17 -6.88 3.82 -3.00
N LEU A 18 -5.80 3.43 -2.33
CA LEU A 18 -5.89 2.39 -1.32
C LEU A 18 -6.67 2.94 -0.12
N LEU A 19 -7.76 2.27 0.22
CA LEU A 19 -8.60 2.64 1.36
C LEU A 19 -8.42 1.62 2.48
N CYS A 20 -8.50 2.08 3.71
CA CYS A 20 -8.58 1.20 4.87
C CYS A 20 -9.99 0.62 4.99
N ARG A 21 -10.12 -0.71 5.04
CA ARG A 21 -11.39 -1.42 5.28
C ARG A 21 -12.05 -1.01 6.60
N GLY A 22 -11.25 -0.66 7.62
CA GLY A 22 -11.73 -0.35 8.96
C GLY A 22 -12.34 1.04 9.13
N CYS A 23 -11.89 2.04 8.37
CA CYS A 23 -12.31 3.44 8.54
C CYS A 23 -12.56 4.19 7.23
N ALA A 24 -12.40 3.54 6.07
CA ALA A 24 -12.39 4.15 4.74
C ALA A 24 -11.36 5.29 4.57
N GLY A 25 -10.40 5.40 5.48
CA GLY A 25 -9.31 6.38 5.41
C GLY A 25 -8.31 6.02 4.31
N ARG A 26 -7.67 7.03 3.72
CA ARG A 26 -6.64 6.84 2.69
C ARG A 26 -5.38 6.22 3.29
N LEU A 27 -4.84 5.24 2.57
CA LEU A 27 -3.58 4.60 2.87
C LEU A 27 -2.53 5.03 1.85
N TYR A 28 -1.33 5.34 2.31
CA TYR A 28 -0.17 5.37 1.44
C TYR A 28 0.40 3.96 1.32
N ALA A 29 1.08 3.68 0.20
CA ALA A 29 1.93 2.50 0.08
C ALA A 29 3.27 2.87 -0.54
N VAL A 30 4.38 2.42 0.05
CA VAL A 30 5.74 2.61 -0.47
C VAL A 30 6.35 1.25 -0.78
N CYS A 31 6.91 1.09 -1.98
CA CYS A 31 7.64 -0.11 -2.37
C CYS A 31 9.12 0.21 -2.60
N THR A 32 10.01 -0.51 -1.95
CA THR A 32 11.45 -0.47 -2.17
C THR A 32 11.88 -1.73 -2.90
N THR A 33 12.33 -1.58 -4.14
CA THR A 33 12.87 -2.68 -4.96
C THR A 33 14.38 -2.54 -5.11
N ASP A 34 15.13 -3.60 -4.84
CA ASP A 34 16.53 -3.69 -5.27
C ASP A 34 16.56 -3.79 -6.80
N GLY A 35 17.23 -2.83 -7.45
CA GLY A 35 17.13 -2.54 -8.89
C GLY A 35 17.66 -3.60 -9.86
N ARG A 36 17.52 -4.90 -9.60
CA ARG A 36 17.85 -5.96 -10.55
C ARG A 36 16.74 -6.06 -11.60
N LYS A 37 16.89 -5.27 -12.67
CA LYS A 37 16.09 -5.33 -13.91
C LYS A 37 16.08 -6.77 -14.48
N GLY A 38 15.16 -7.58 -14.02
CA GLY A 38 14.73 -8.83 -14.63
C GLY A 38 13.23 -8.72 -14.82
N ARG A 39 12.74 -9.02 -16.02
CA ARG A 39 11.37 -8.79 -16.49
C ARG A 39 10.37 -9.80 -15.87
N GLY A 40 10.33 -9.90 -14.55
CA GLY A 40 9.43 -10.78 -13.79
C GLY A 40 9.23 -10.20 -12.39
N SER A 41 8.01 -10.34 -11.85
CA SER A 41 7.57 -9.85 -10.53
C SER A 41 8.71 -9.69 -9.52
N ALA A 42 9.29 -8.50 -9.46
CA ALA A 42 10.31 -8.22 -8.48
C ALA A 42 9.60 -8.10 -7.14
N VAL A 43 9.88 -9.04 -6.24
CA VAL A 43 9.42 -8.95 -4.85
C VAL A 43 10.06 -7.69 -4.26
N GLY A 44 9.24 -6.71 -3.93
CA GLY A 44 9.65 -5.47 -3.28
C GLY A 44 9.33 -5.50 -1.79
N GLU A 45 10.06 -4.72 -1.00
CA GLU A 45 9.71 -4.46 0.39
C GLU A 45 8.69 -3.32 0.46
N TRP A 46 7.57 -3.57 1.10
CA TRP A 46 6.45 -2.65 1.20
C TRP A 46 6.24 -2.14 2.61
N GLU A 47 5.72 -0.92 2.69
CA GLU A 47 5.12 -0.31 3.87
C GLU A 47 3.79 0.33 3.46
N VAL A 48 2.73 0.08 4.23
CA VAL A 48 1.40 0.65 4.02
C VAL A 48 0.87 1.16 5.35
N ASP A 49 0.43 2.41 5.39
CA ASP A 49 -0.21 3.00 6.57
C ASP A 49 -1.14 4.15 6.16
N HIS A 50 -1.87 4.72 7.11
CA HIS A 50 -2.73 5.87 6.89
C HIS A 50 -1.91 7.09 6.49
N GLU A 51 -2.39 7.81 5.48
CA GLU A 51 -1.85 9.13 5.10
C GLU A 51 -2.02 10.15 6.23
N MET A 52 -3.10 10.02 7.00
CA MET A 52 -3.44 10.91 8.11
C MET A 52 -3.76 10.10 9.37
N PRO A 53 -3.22 10.47 10.54
CA PRO A 53 -3.56 9.81 11.80
C PRO A 53 -5.05 9.99 12.10
N GLY A 54 -5.68 8.92 12.59
CA GLY A 54 -7.10 8.92 12.92
C GLY A 54 -7.50 7.75 13.79
N LEU A 55 -8.75 7.76 14.26
CA LEU A 55 -9.33 6.62 14.97
C LEU A 55 -9.66 5.53 13.95
N CYS A 56 -8.78 4.54 13.86
CA CYS A 56 -9.00 3.35 13.03
C CYS A 56 -9.11 2.11 13.93
N PRO A 57 -10.16 1.28 13.78
CA PRO A 57 -10.29 0.04 14.55
C PRO A 57 -9.20 -0.99 14.18
N LEU A 58 -8.55 -0.83 13.03
CA LEU A 58 -7.47 -1.70 12.56
C LEU A 58 -6.07 -1.09 12.80
N SER A 59 -5.95 -0.02 13.60
CA SER A 59 -4.67 0.64 13.86
C SER A 59 -3.60 -0.30 14.44
N GLY A 60 -3.99 -1.33 15.19
CA GLY A 60 -3.08 -2.35 15.71
C GLY A 60 -2.52 -3.32 14.66
N LEU A 61 -3.03 -3.28 13.43
CA LEU A 61 -2.52 -4.05 12.29
C LEU A 61 -1.61 -3.21 11.38
N LEU A 62 -1.43 -1.94 11.70
CA LEU A 62 -0.70 -0.99 10.87
C LEU A 62 0.57 -0.48 11.59
N PRO A 63 1.65 -0.18 10.84
CA PRO A 63 1.77 -0.29 9.38
C PRO A 63 1.81 -1.75 8.90
N LEU A 64 1.25 -2.05 7.73
CA LEU A 64 1.53 -3.31 7.06
C LEU A 64 2.92 -3.22 6.45
N THR A 65 3.77 -4.20 6.77
CA THR A 65 5.13 -4.27 6.21
C THR A 65 5.42 -5.68 5.73
N GLY A 66 6.21 -5.80 4.67
CA GLY A 66 6.61 -7.12 4.18
C GLY A 66 7.13 -7.13 2.76
N LYS A 67 7.62 -8.30 2.35
CA LYS A 67 8.11 -8.53 0.99
C LYS A 67 7.02 -9.14 0.14
N ALA A 68 6.65 -8.46 -0.94
CA ALA A 68 5.57 -8.90 -1.82
C ALA A 68 5.74 -8.39 -3.25
N ALA A 69 5.17 -9.12 -4.22
CA ALA A 69 5.12 -8.67 -5.60
C ALA A 69 4.03 -7.58 -5.79
N SER A 70 2.92 -7.70 -5.06
CA SER A 70 1.84 -6.71 -5.00
C SER A 70 1.58 -6.29 -3.56
N VAL A 71 1.12 -5.06 -3.36
CA VAL A 71 0.63 -4.59 -2.05
C VAL A 71 -0.49 -5.47 -1.48
N HIS A 72 -1.30 -6.08 -2.35
CA HIS A 72 -2.39 -6.98 -1.98
C HIS A 72 -1.92 -8.36 -1.50
N ASP A 73 -0.67 -8.72 -1.76
CA ASP A 73 -0.09 -9.99 -1.30
C ASP A 73 0.58 -9.86 0.08
N LEU A 74 0.54 -8.67 0.71
CA LEU A 74 1.10 -8.49 2.04
C LEU A 74 0.30 -9.27 3.09
N PRO A 75 0.97 -9.83 4.11
CA PRO A 75 0.26 -10.39 5.25
C PRO A 75 -0.56 -9.28 5.93
N GLY A 76 -1.87 -9.52 6.14
CA GLY A 76 -2.79 -8.51 6.68
C GLY A 76 -3.46 -7.61 5.63
N ALA A 77 -3.11 -7.74 4.35
CA ALA A 77 -3.68 -6.90 3.30
C ALA A 77 -5.19 -7.11 3.12
N ALA A 78 -5.69 -8.34 3.23
CA ALA A 78 -7.12 -8.62 3.06
C ALA A 78 -7.98 -8.00 4.18
N GLU A 79 -7.41 -7.92 5.38
CA GLU A 79 -8.02 -7.35 6.58
C GLU A 79 -8.00 -5.82 6.55
N VAL A 80 -6.90 -5.22 6.07
CA VAL A 80 -6.67 -3.78 6.10
C VAL A 80 -7.13 -3.08 4.83
N LEU A 81 -6.92 -3.67 3.65
CA LEU A 81 -7.28 -3.04 2.38
C LEU A 81 -8.79 -3.19 2.13
N GLY A 82 -9.42 -2.03 1.92
CA GLY A 82 -10.79 -1.92 1.46
C GLY A 82 -10.95 -2.47 0.05
N PRO A 83 -12.19 -2.69 -0.39
CA PRO A 83 -12.43 -3.05 -1.79
C PRO A 83 -11.87 -1.95 -2.72
N PRO A 84 -11.42 -2.32 -3.93
CA PRO A 84 -11.23 -1.36 -5.01
C PRO A 84 -12.54 -0.59 -5.26
N ASP A 85 -12.45 0.71 -5.53
CA ASP A 85 -13.58 1.64 -5.71
C ASP A 85 -14.01 1.69 -7.19
#